data_AF-A0A3L9MIC5-F1
#
_entry.id   AF-A0A3L9MIC5-F1
#
_cell.length_a   1.000
_cell.length_b   1.000
_cell.length_c   1.000
_cell.angle_alpha   90.00
_cell.angle_beta   90.00
_cell.angle_gamma   90.00
#
_symmetry.space_group_name_H-M   'P 1'
#
loop_
_entity.id
_entity.type
_entity.pdbx_description
1 polymer ?
#
loop_
_entity_poly.entity_id
_entity_poly.type
_entity_poly.pdbx_seq_one_letter_code
_entity_poly.pdbx_strand_id
1 'polypeptide(L)'
;MKKILVGIFVVASLVSCNKGKTVEKLDNDDQKASYAFGVGLGEGVKQMSARLVESDSIDYAQLEKGLKDYLNGSTGRESYSIGQQMGQQIETVINQQQLDQLDKDIIVQGIMDVVRHKKLLITQEAGMGFLDTYAQNHMKNTAKKNAEESKKLVEAKKGGKAKATASGLVYEVVKEGTGAKPNANSIVKVKYTGKLLSDGKVFDSTDKNNKGEAVEFPLNAVIPGWSEGLQLMSKGGVYKFYIPAELGYGENGAPGGQIGPNQALEFEVELVDFKEGEAAPAPSQGGLSEEQLKELQKQFEAQAQQGK
;
A
#
# COMPACT_ATOMS: atom_id res chain seq x y z
N MET A 1 25.80 26.31 -55.97
CA MET A 1 24.83 25.29 -55.50
C MET A 1 25.58 24.16 -54.79
N LYS A 2 25.63 24.16 -53.46
CA LYS A 2 26.03 23.00 -52.64
C LYS A 2 25.07 22.93 -51.46
N LYS A 3 24.22 21.91 -51.45
CA LYS A 3 23.24 21.64 -50.39
C LYS A 3 23.99 21.08 -49.19
N ILE A 4 23.90 21.74 -48.03
CA ILE A 4 24.39 21.22 -46.75
C ILE A 4 23.23 20.45 -46.11
N LEU A 5 23.38 19.13 -46.03
CA LEU A 5 22.46 18.21 -45.36
C LEU A 5 22.55 18.42 -43.84
N VAL A 6 21.47 18.90 -43.24
CA VAL A 6 21.26 18.88 -41.79
C VAL A 6 20.94 17.44 -41.39
N GLY A 7 21.94 16.73 -40.87
CA GLY A 7 21.75 15.42 -40.27
C GLY A 7 21.07 15.57 -38.91
N ILE A 8 19.77 15.29 -38.87
CA ILE A 8 19.03 15.14 -37.61
C ILE A 8 19.53 13.85 -36.96
N PHE A 9 20.36 13.98 -35.92
CA PHE A 9 20.61 12.89 -34.98
C PHE A 9 19.35 12.69 -34.15
N VAL A 10 18.47 11.80 -34.61
CA VAL A 10 17.46 11.20 -33.74
C VAL A 10 18.24 10.31 -32.77
N VAL A 11 18.50 10.81 -31.56
CA VAL A 11 18.87 9.95 -30.44
C VAL A 11 17.63 9.14 -30.10
N ALA A 12 17.45 8.03 -30.82
CA ALA A 12 16.54 6.99 -30.39
C ALA A 12 17.11 6.45 -29.08
N SER A 13 16.53 6.87 -27.96
CA SER A 13 16.64 6.14 -26.70
C SER A 13 16.10 4.74 -26.98
N LEU A 14 17.00 3.83 -27.33
CA LEU A 14 16.71 2.40 -27.42
C LEU A 14 16.37 1.95 -26.00
N VAL A 15 15.10 2.07 -25.65
CA VAL A 15 14.48 1.16 -24.67
C VAL A 15 14.66 -0.21 -25.31
N SER A 16 15.75 -0.88 -24.92
CA SER A 16 16.07 -2.22 -25.38
C SER A 16 14.93 -3.12 -24.90
N CYS A 17 14.04 -3.48 -25.83
CA CYS A 17 13.03 -4.50 -25.64
C CYS A 17 13.73 -5.84 -25.43
N ASN A 18 14.16 -6.12 -24.20
CA ASN A 18 14.84 -7.37 -23.83
C ASN A 18 13.88 -8.46 -23.35
N LYS A 19 12.60 -8.39 -23.73
CA LYS A 19 11.59 -9.40 -23.39
C LYS A 19 12.04 -10.77 -23.91
N GLY A 20 12.24 -11.72 -23.01
CA GLY A 20 12.55 -13.12 -23.30
C GLY A 20 14.03 -13.51 -23.37
N LYS A 21 14.99 -12.64 -23.04
CA LYS A 21 16.44 -12.99 -23.11
C LYS A 21 17.12 -13.02 -21.75
N THR A 22 17.70 -14.18 -21.44
CA THR A 22 18.76 -14.35 -20.43
C THR A 22 19.83 -13.27 -20.61
N VAL A 23 20.20 -12.58 -19.53
CA VAL A 23 21.26 -11.58 -19.52
C VAL A 23 22.59 -12.21 -19.11
N GLU A 24 23.69 -11.75 -19.71
CA GLU A 24 25.05 -12.17 -19.34
C GLU A 24 25.70 -11.25 -18.31
N LYS A 25 25.13 -10.05 -18.11
CA LYS A 25 25.57 -9.03 -17.16
C LYS A 25 24.39 -8.20 -16.68
N LEU A 26 24.54 -7.57 -15.51
CA LEU A 26 23.51 -6.74 -14.86
C LEU A 26 23.88 -5.26 -15.05
N ASP A 27 23.25 -4.61 -16.03
CA ASP A 27 23.65 -3.29 -16.52
C ASP A 27 23.08 -2.12 -15.70
N ASN A 28 22.02 -2.35 -14.92
CA ASN A 28 21.40 -1.34 -14.07
C ASN A 28 20.88 -1.94 -12.76
N ASP A 29 20.41 -1.06 -11.86
CA ASP A 29 19.98 -1.47 -10.52
C ASP A 29 18.68 -2.28 -10.52
N ASP A 30 17.76 -2.01 -11.46
CA ASP A 30 16.53 -2.81 -11.61
C ASP A 30 16.86 -4.25 -12.03
N GLN A 31 17.80 -4.44 -12.97
CA GLN A 31 18.28 -5.76 -13.36
C GLN A 31 19.00 -6.47 -12.22
N LYS A 32 19.86 -5.76 -11.46
CA LYS A 32 20.51 -6.33 -10.27
C LYS A 32 19.49 -6.76 -9.22
N ALA A 33 18.49 -5.93 -8.95
CA ALA A 33 17.42 -6.25 -8.00
C ALA A 33 16.62 -7.46 -8.48
N SER A 34 16.24 -7.49 -9.76
CA SER A 34 15.50 -8.58 -10.36
C SER A 34 16.25 -9.91 -10.25
N TYR A 35 17.53 -9.90 -10.60
CA TYR A 35 18.37 -11.10 -10.54
C TYR A 35 18.63 -11.54 -9.10
N ALA A 36 18.95 -10.61 -8.19
CA ALA A 36 19.16 -10.89 -6.77
C ALA A 36 17.89 -11.46 -6.11
N PHE A 37 16.72 -10.94 -6.46
CA PHE A 37 15.44 -11.46 -5.98
C PHE A 37 15.22 -12.90 -6.47
N GLY A 38 15.51 -13.16 -7.74
CA GLY A 38 15.50 -14.49 -8.32
C GLY A 38 16.46 -15.46 -7.62
N VAL A 39 17.70 -15.04 -7.32
CA VAL A 39 18.70 -15.84 -6.60
C VAL A 39 18.19 -16.23 -5.21
N GLY A 40 17.61 -15.30 -4.46
CA GLY A 40 17.02 -15.58 -3.14
C GLY A 40 15.92 -16.64 -3.20
N LEU A 41 15.02 -16.54 -4.19
CA LEU A 41 13.96 -17.52 -4.43
C LEU A 41 14.52 -18.88 -4.86
N GLY A 42 15.53 -18.89 -5.73
CA GLY A 42 16.20 -20.11 -6.20
C GLY A 42 16.83 -20.92 -5.06
N GLU A 43 17.42 -20.25 -4.05
CA GLU A 43 17.95 -20.94 -2.86
C GLU A 43 16.83 -21.58 -2.02
N GLY A 44 15.67 -20.93 -1.94
CA GLY A 44 14.47 -21.54 -1.34
C GLY A 44 14.03 -22.82 -2.06
N VAL A 45 14.01 -22.81 -3.40
CA VAL A 45 13.69 -24.00 -4.21
C VAL A 45 14.72 -25.11 -3.99
N LYS A 46 16.00 -24.79 -3.99
CA LYS A 46 17.09 -25.75 -3.77
C LYS A 46 17.01 -26.41 -2.38
N GLN A 47 16.65 -25.64 -1.34
CA GLN A 47 16.44 -26.18 0.00
C GLN A 47 15.21 -27.09 0.06
N MET A 48 14.13 -26.73 -0.67
CA MET A 48 12.94 -27.57 -0.79
C MET A 48 13.26 -28.88 -1.51
N SER A 49 13.95 -28.83 -2.66
CA SER A 49 14.31 -30.02 -3.45
C SER A 49 15.21 -30.98 -2.68
N ALA A 50 16.11 -30.46 -1.83
CA ALA A 50 16.99 -31.29 -1.01
C ALA A 50 16.24 -32.10 0.08
N ARG A 51 14.98 -31.75 0.40
CA ARG A 51 14.15 -32.45 1.38
C ARG A 51 13.22 -33.50 0.75
N LEU A 52 13.13 -33.53 -0.57
CA LEU A 52 12.25 -34.43 -1.31
C LEU A 52 12.95 -35.77 -1.55
N VAL A 53 12.18 -36.85 -1.52
CA VAL A 53 12.63 -38.16 -2.00
C VAL A 53 12.73 -38.16 -3.52
N GLU A 54 13.52 -39.07 -4.10
CA GLU A 54 13.86 -39.08 -5.53
C GLU A 54 12.63 -39.11 -6.47
N SER A 55 11.53 -39.75 -6.05
CA SER A 55 10.24 -39.79 -6.76
C SER A 55 9.51 -38.44 -6.82
N ASP A 56 9.87 -37.51 -5.93
CA ASP A 56 9.22 -36.21 -5.75
C ASP A 56 10.14 -35.08 -6.23
N SER A 57 11.17 -35.40 -7.02
CA SER A 57 12.13 -34.41 -7.53
C SER A 57 11.43 -33.38 -8.42
N ILE A 58 11.85 -32.12 -8.27
CA ILE A 58 11.28 -31.00 -9.02
C ILE A 58 11.82 -31.04 -10.46
N ASP A 59 10.93 -31.15 -11.45
CA ASP A 59 11.27 -30.95 -12.85
C ASP A 59 11.54 -29.46 -13.12
N TYR A 60 12.81 -29.09 -13.20
CA TYR A 60 13.23 -27.71 -13.43
C TYR A 60 12.84 -27.13 -14.80
N ALA A 61 12.60 -27.97 -15.81
CA ALA A 61 12.08 -27.48 -17.09
C ALA A 61 10.60 -27.09 -16.97
N GLN A 62 9.82 -27.90 -16.25
CA GLN A 62 8.41 -27.57 -15.96
C GLN A 62 8.28 -26.39 -14.99
N LEU A 63 9.16 -26.28 -13.99
CA LEU A 63 9.24 -25.12 -13.11
C LEU A 63 9.47 -23.81 -13.89
N GLU A 64 10.52 -23.78 -14.73
CA GLU A 64 10.86 -22.59 -15.52
C GLU A 64 9.69 -22.20 -16.44
N LYS A 65 9.11 -23.20 -17.10
CA LYS A 65 7.96 -22.98 -17.97
C LYS A 65 6.77 -22.41 -17.20
N GLY A 66 6.45 -22.95 -16.03
CA GLY A 66 5.33 -22.48 -15.22
C GLY A 66 5.50 -21.07 -14.67
N LEU A 67 6.72 -20.72 -14.24
CA LEU A 67 7.07 -19.36 -13.84
C LEU A 67 6.89 -18.38 -15.01
N LYS A 68 7.49 -18.68 -16.17
CA LYS A 68 7.41 -17.83 -17.36
C LYS A 68 5.99 -17.66 -17.87
N ASP A 69 5.24 -18.76 -17.94
CA ASP A 69 3.86 -18.72 -18.42
C ASP A 69 3.02 -17.83 -17.51
N TYR A 70 3.06 -18.05 -16.18
CA TYR A 70 2.27 -17.25 -15.24
C TYR A 70 2.67 -15.77 -15.27
N LEU A 71 3.96 -15.47 -15.10
CA LEU A 71 4.46 -14.11 -14.97
C LEU A 71 4.27 -13.27 -16.25
N ASN A 72 4.16 -13.92 -17.41
CA ASN A 72 3.90 -13.30 -18.71
C ASN A 72 2.42 -13.41 -19.15
N GLY A 73 1.51 -13.79 -18.25
CA GLY A 73 0.05 -13.77 -18.50
C GLY A 73 -0.49 -14.94 -19.32
N SER A 74 0.25 -16.04 -19.44
CA SER A 74 -0.19 -17.29 -20.06
C SER A 74 -0.67 -18.29 -19.00
N THR A 75 -1.89 -18.82 -19.15
CA THR A 75 -2.45 -19.84 -18.25
C THR A 75 -2.65 -21.14 -19.03
N GLY A 76 -1.77 -22.12 -18.83
CA GLY A 76 -1.94 -23.46 -19.39
C GLY A 76 -1.77 -24.57 -18.35
N ARG A 77 -2.05 -25.80 -18.80
CA ARG A 77 -2.23 -27.09 -18.08
C ARG A 77 -1.56 -27.33 -16.71
N GLU A 78 -2.26 -28.14 -15.91
CA GLU A 78 -1.99 -28.62 -14.54
C GLU A 78 -0.57 -29.12 -14.23
N SER A 79 0.26 -29.46 -15.23
CA SER A 79 1.56 -30.13 -15.02
C SER A 79 2.67 -29.24 -14.46
N TYR A 80 2.52 -27.90 -14.46
CA TYR A 80 3.51 -26.94 -13.93
C TYR A 80 2.95 -26.08 -12.79
N SER A 81 2.08 -26.66 -11.96
CA SER A 81 1.43 -26.01 -10.81
C SER A 81 2.42 -25.36 -9.83
N ILE A 82 3.58 -25.96 -9.57
CA ILE A 82 4.62 -25.38 -8.70
C ILE A 82 5.12 -24.04 -9.26
N GLY A 83 5.46 -24.01 -10.55
CA GLY A 83 5.92 -22.78 -11.21
C GLY A 83 4.85 -21.69 -11.23
N GLN A 84 3.58 -22.06 -11.43
CA GLN A 84 2.46 -21.10 -11.37
C GLN A 84 2.25 -20.55 -9.96
N GLN A 85 2.25 -21.41 -8.94
CA GLN A 85 2.08 -21.00 -7.55
C GLN A 85 3.22 -20.07 -7.11
N MET A 86 4.45 -20.38 -7.50
CA MET A 86 5.59 -19.48 -7.27
C MET A 86 5.44 -18.17 -8.05
N GLY A 87 5.02 -18.23 -9.32
CA GLY A 87 4.73 -17.04 -10.12
C GLY A 87 3.71 -16.12 -9.46
N GLN A 88 2.65 -16.70 -8.89
CA GLN A 88 1.64 -15.96 -8.12
C GLN A 88 2.22 -15.29 -6.87
N GLN A 89 3.08 -15.98 -6.13
CA GLN A 89 3.74 -15.40 -4.96
C GLN A 89 4.69 -14.26 -5.36
N ILE A 90 5.47 -14.43 -6.43
CA ILE A 90 6.34 -13.39 -6.99
C ILE A 90 5.52 -12.16 -7.36
N GLU A 91 4.44 -12.34 -8.12
CA GLU A 91 3.56 -11.25 -8.53
C GLU A 91 2.89 -10.57 -7.33
N THR A 92 2.50 -11.33 -6.31
CA THR A 92 1.95 -10.78 -5.07
C THR A 92 2.96 -9.86 -4.37
N VAL A 93 4.21 -10.30 -4.23
CA VAL A 93 5.27 -9.49 -3.61
C VAL A 93 5.56 -8.24 -4.44
N ILE A 94 5.70 -8.37 -5.77
CA ILE A 94 5.93 -7.24 -6.68
C ILE A 94 4.82 -6.19 -6.50
N ASN A 95 3.56 -6.63 -6.54
CA ASN A 95 2.41 -5.74 -6.41
C ASN A 95 2.31 -5.09 -5.03
N GLN A 96 2.56 -5.83 -3.95
CA GLN A 96 2.48 -5.31 -2.57
C GLN A 96 3.60 -4.32 -2.25
N GLN A 97 4.80 -4.56 -2.78
CA GLN A 97 5.98 -3.70 -2.57
C GLN A 97 6.13 -2.62 -3.65
N GLN A 98 5.20 -2.58 -4.62
CA GLN A 98 5.20 -1.65 -5.76
C GLN A 98 6.48 -1.72 -6.60
N LEU A 99 6.99 -2.94 -6.82
CA LEU A 99 8.25 -3.21 -7.50
C LEU A 99 8.06 -3.47 -9.01
N ASP A 100 7.14 -2.75 -9.65
CA ASP A 100 6.73 -2.96 -11.05
C ASP A 100 7.87 -2.83 -12.07
N GLN A 101 8.95 -2.17 -11.69
CA GLN A 101 10.16 -2.00 -12.48
C GLN A 101 11.04 -3.27 -12.54
N LEU A 102 10.78 -4.27 -11.69
CA LEU A 102 11.54 -5.52 -11.73
C LEU A 102 11.22 -6.31 -13.00
N ASP A 103 12.27 -6.84 -13.62
CA ASP A 103 12.19 -7.65 -14.82
C ASP A 103 11.91 -9.11 -14.45
N LYS A 104 10.70 -9.56 -14.79
CA LYS A 104 10.21 -10.91 -14.49
C LYS A 104 11.05 -12.01 -15.15
N ASP A 105 11.60 -11.77 -16.35
CA ASP A 105 12.45 -12.77 -17.01
C ASP A 105 13.81 -12.90 -16.32
N ILE A 106 14.36 -11.79 -15.81
CA ILE A 106 15.61 -11.79 -15.03
C ILE A 106 15.40 -12.41 -13.65
N ILE A 107 14.24 -12.24 -13.02
CA ILE A 107 13.87 -12.97 -11.79
C ILE A 107 13.90 -14.48 -12.06
N VAL A 108 13.24 -14.93 -13.14
CA VAL A 108 13.25 -16.35 -13.52
C VAL A 108 14.68 -16.83 -13.80
N GLN A 109 15.49 -16.03 -14.49
CA GLN A 109 16.90 -16.37 -14.71
C GLN A 109 17.64 -16.59 -13.39
N GLY A 110 17.50 -15.70 -12.41
CA GLY A 110 18.13 -15.84 -11.09
C GLY A 110 17.73 -17.15 -10.38
N ILE A 111 16.44 -17.51 -10.43
CA ILE A 111 15.94 -18.79 -9.90
C ILE A 111 16.63 -19.96 -10.60
N MET A 112 16.61 -19.94 -11.95
CA MET A 112 17.11 -21.05 -12.76
C MET A 112 18.63 -21.21 -12.68
N ASP A 113 19.38 -20.13 -12.54
CA ASP A 113 20.82 -20.17 -12.41
C ASP A 113 21.24 -20.83 -11.08
N VAL A 114 20.49 -20.60 -9.99
CA VAL A 114 20.72 -21.29 -8.70
C VAL A 114 20.43 -22.79 -8.80
N VAL A 115 19.23 -23.19 -9.22
CA VAL A 115 18.81 -24.60 -9.19
C VAL A 115 19.54 -25.47 -10.22
N ARG A 116 20.12 -24.86 -11.26
CA ARG A 116 20.96 -25.53 -12.26
C ARG A 116 22.46 -25.41 -11.97
N HIS A 117 22.86 -24.89 -10.80
CA HIS A 117 24.25 -24.76 -10.38
C HIS A 117 25.13 -23.96 -11.35
N LYS A 118 24.58 -22.93 -11.98
CA LYS A 118 25.36 -22.03 -12.84
C LYS A 118 26.14 -21.02 -12.00
N LYS A 119 27.15 -20.41 -12.64
CA LYS A 119 27.85 -19.25 -12.08
C LYS A 119 26.86 -18.09 -11.97
N LEU A 120 26.67 -17.57 -10.75
CA LEU A 120 25.75 -16.45 -10.51
C LEU A 120 26.37 -15.11 -10.96
N LEU A 121 25.52 -14.22 -11.47
CA LEU A 121 25.90 -12.85 -11.84
C LEU A 121 26.09 -11.92 -10.62
N ILE A 122 25.46 -12.28 -9.50
CA ILE A 122 25.65 -11.70 -8.17
C ILE A 122 25.66 -12.83 -7.15
N THR A 123 26.50 -12.74 -6.11
CA THR A 123 26.47 -13.75 -5.04
C THR A 123 25.19 -13.60 -4.22
N GLN A 124 24.79 -14.66 -3.53
CA GLN A 124 23.61 -14.62 -2.65
C GLN A 124 23.71 -13.52 -1.59
N GLU A 125 24.87 -13.40 -0.93
CA GLU A 125 25.14 -12.40 0.10
C GLU A 125 25.07 -10.98 -0.46
N ALA A 126 25.77 -10.71 -1.56
CA ALA A 126 25.75 -9.39 -2.19
C ALA A 126 24.35 -9.04 -2.73
N GLY A 127 23.62 -10.03 -3.25
CA GLY A 127 22.25 -9.87 -3.72
C GLY A 127 21.30 -9.49 -2.59
N MET A 128 21.40 -10.14 -1.42
CA MET A 128 20.56 -9.83 -0.27
C MET A 128 20.79 -8.41 0.28
N GLY A 129 22.06 -8.01 0.46
CA GLY A 129 22.39 -6.64 0.89
C GLY A 129 21.97 -5.58 -0.13
N PHE A 130 22.09 -5.91 -1.43
CA PHE A 130 21.61 -5.03 -2.50
C PHE A 130 20.08 -4.86 -2.46
N LEU A 131 19.32 -5.94 -2.27
CA LEU A 131 17.86 -5.89 -2.20
C LEU A 131 17.35 -5.03 -1.05
N ASP A 132 17.96 -5.13 0.13
CA ASP A 132 17.58 -4.28 1.28
C ASP A 132 17.78 -2.79 0.95
N THR A 133 18.95 -2.44 0.44
CA THR A 133 19.25 -1.06 0.02
C THR A 133 18.32 -0.59 -1.10
N TYR A 134 18.05 -1.45 -2.08
CA TYR A 134 17.17 -1.17 -3.20
C TYR A 134 15.73 -0.92 -2.73
N ALA A 135 15.19 -1.77 -1.86
CA ALA A 135 13.86 -1.63 -1.30
C ALA A 135 13.72 -0.34 -0.47
N GLN A 136 14.69 -0.03 0.39
CA GLN A 136 14.69 1.20 1.18
C GLN A 136 14.73 2.45 0.31
N ASN A 137 15.60 2.48 -0.71
CA ASN A 137 15.68 3.61 -1.65
C ASN A 137 14.40 3.74 -2.48
N HIS A 138 13.85 2.62 -2.94
CA HIS A 138 12.59 2.59 -3.67
C HIS A 138 11.46 3.17 -2.82
N MET A 139 11.27 2.69 -1.59
CA MET A 139 10.26 3.21 -0.66
C MET A 139 10.42 4.71 -0.43
N LYS A 140 11.63 5.19 -0.15
CA LYS A 140 11.90 6.61 0.08
C LYS A 140 11.60 7.47 -1.14
N ASN A 141 12.04 7.04 -2.32
CA ASN A 141 11.81 7.77 -3.57
C ASN A 141 10.33 7.81 -3.94
N THR A 142 9.63 6.68 -3.78
CA THR A 142 8.19 6.57 -4.01
C THR A 142 7.41 7.42 -3.02
N ALA A 143 7.76 7.41 -1.72
CA ALA A 143 7.13 8.26 -0.72
C ALA A 143 7.27 9.75 -1.05
N LYS A 144 8.46 10.18 -1.49
CA LYS A 144 8.72 11.57 -1.89
C LYS A 144 7.89 11.97 -3.12
N LYS A 145 7.92 11.15 -4.17
CA LYS A 145 7.14 11.38 -5.40
C LYS A 145 5.65 11.45 -5.09
N ASN A 146 5.14 10.49 -4.32
CA ASN A 146 3.73 10.40 -3.99
C ASN A 146 3.27 11.57 -3.12
N ALA A 147 4.10 12.10 -2.22
CA ALA A 147 3.75 13.29 -1.43
C ALA A 147 3.49 14.53 -2.31
N GLU A 148 4.34 14.76 -3.32
CA GLU A 148 4.15 15.86 -4.28
C GLU A 148 2.91 15.62 -5.15
N GLU A 149 2.75 14.39 -5.64
CA GLU A 149 1.62 13.98 -6.46
C GLU A 149 0.28 14.06 -5.70
N SER A 150 0.24 13.61 -4.45
CA SER A 150 -0.92 13.64 -3.56
C SER A 150 -1.49 15.04 -3.42
N LYS A 151 -0.63 16.02 -3.09
CA LYS A 151 -1.02 17.44 -3.02
C LYS A 151 -1.57 17.93 -4.34
N LYS A 152 -0.83 17.70 -5.44
CA LYS A 152 -1.25 18.12 -6.79
C LYS A 152 -2.60 17.55 -7.19
N LEU A 153 -2.83 16.26 -6.95
CA LEU A 153 -4.06 15.57 -7.34
C LEU A 153 -5.25 16.07 -6.54
N VAL A 154 -5.11 16.29 -5.23
CA VAL A 154 -6.18 16.83 -4.38
C VAL A 154 -6.48 18.29 -4.74
N GLU A 155 -5.45 19.12 -4.95
CA GLU A 155 -5.62 20.51 -5.41
C GLU A 155 -6.38 20.57 -6.75
N ALA A 156 -6.08 19.66 -7.69
CA ALA A 156 -6.77 19.60 -8.98
C ALA A 156 -8.27 19.25 -8.87
N LYS A 157 -8.72 18.75 -7.71
CA LYS A 157 -10.14 18.50 -7.43
C LYS A 157 -10.85 19.72 -6.84
N LYS A 158 -10.12 20.79 -6.47
CA LYS A 158 -10.73 22.04 -6.03
C LYS A 158 -11.35 22.76 -7.22
N GLY A 159 -12.63 23.07 -7.13
CA GLY A 159 -13.37 23.79 -8.16
C GLY A 159 -14.74 23.19 -8.47
N GLY A 160 -15.56 23.95 -9.20
CA GLY A 160 -16.93 23.54 -9.50
C GLY A 160 -17.77 23.35 -8.24
N LYS A 161 -18.24 22.12 -7.99
CA LYS A 161 -19.07 21.75 -6.83
C LYS A 161 -18.25 21.34 -5.60
N ALA A 162 -16.94 21.17 -5.76
CA ALA A 162 -16.07 20.72 -4.67
C ALA A 162 -15.75 21.86 -3.70
N LYS A 163 -15.71 21.54 -2.40
CA LYS A 163 -15.37 22.42 -1.30
C LYS A 163 -14.10 21.90 -0.62
N ALA A 164 -13.29 22.81 -0.08
CA ALA A 164 -12.09 22.46 0.68
C ALA A 164 -12.25 22.87 2.13
N THR A 165 -11.71 22.08 3.05
CA THR A 165 -11.64 22.40 4.48
C THR A 165 -10.26 22.96 4.84
N ALA A 166 -10.11 23.43 6.08
CA ALA A 166 -8.85 23.99 6.57
C ALA A 166 -7.72 22.94 6.69
N SER A 167 -8.06 21.64 6.86
CA SER A 167 -7.10 20.54 6.92
C SER A 167 -6.56 20.14 5.55
N GLY A 168 -7.18 20.62 4.47
CA GLY A 168 -6.85 20.24 3.09
C GLY A 168 -7.73 19.12 2.52
N LEU A 169 -8.69 18.58 3.30
CA LEU A 169 -9.72 17.70 2.75
C LEU A 169 -10.52 18.44 1.67
N VAL A 170 -10.71 17.81 0.51
CA VAL A 170 -11.59 18.32 -0.54
C VAL A 170 -12.78 17.36 -0.68
N TYR A 171 -13.99 17.88 -0.80
CA TYR A 171 -15.18 17.06 -0.92
C TYR A 171 -16.20 17.64 -1.90
N GLU A 172 -16.95 16.75 -2.55
CA GLU A 172 -18.07 17.10 -3.41
C GLU A 172 -19.35 16.45 -2.89
N VAL A 173 -20.42 17.24 -2.79
CA VAL A 173 -21.75 16.72 -2.48
C VAL A 173 -22.36 16.16 -3.76
N VAL A 174 -22.54 14.84 -3.82
CA VAL A 174 -23.22 14.16 -4.93
C VAL A 174 -24.73 14.17 -4.71
N LYS A 175 -25.15 13.86 -3.47
CA LYS A 175 -26.54 13.89 -3.02
C LYS A 175 -26.59 14.42 -1.60
N GLU A 176 -27.38 15.46 -1.36
CA GLU A 176 -27.61 15.94 0.00
C GLU A 176 -28.44 14.93 0.80
N GLY A 177 -28.04 14.73 2.04
CA GLY A 177 -28.83 14.01 3.04
C GLY A 177 -29.79 14.97 3.75
N THR A 178 -30.51 14.45 4.74
CA THR A 178 -31.40 15.24 5.59
C THR A 178 -31.20 14.89 7.07
N GLY A 179 -31.53 15.83 7.94
CA GLY A 179 -31.46 15.64 9.38
C GLY A 179 -30.07 15.86 9.97
N ALA A 180 -29.83 15.21 11.11
CA ALA A 180 -28.63 15.39 11.92
C ALA A 180 -27.37 14.84 11.24
N LYS A 181 -26.22 15.32 11.74
CA LYS A 181 -24.88 14.89 11.32
C LYS A 181 -24.22 14.13 12.47
N PRO A 182 -23.37 13.13 12.18
CA PRO A 182 -22.61 12.46 13.22
C PRO A 182 -21.61 13.44 13.86
N ASN A 183 -21.25 13.19 15.11
CA ASN A 183 -20.15 13.86 15.82
C ASN A 183 -18.92 12.95 15.87
N ALA A 184 -17.78 13.45 16.35
CA ALA A 184 -16.52 12.70 16.36
C ALA A 184 -16.55 11.35 17.10
N ASN A 185 -17.51 11.14 18.02
CA ASN A 185 -17.67 9.91 18.79
C ASN A 185 -18.74 8.97 18.20
N SER A 186 -19.45 9.38 17.15
CA SER A 186 -20.49 8.58 16.53
C SER A 186 -19.97 7.27 15.95
N ILE A 187 -20.85 6.26 15.96
CA ILE A 187 -20.69 5.05 15.14
C ILE A 187 -21.52 5.26 13.89
N VAL A 188 -20.87 5.44 12.75
CA VAL A 188 -21.52 5.63 11.45
C VAL A 188 -21.77 4.29 10.78
N LYS A 189 -22.85 4.21 10.00
CA LYS A 189 -23.17 3.08 9.11
C LYS A 189 -23.11 3.57 7.68
N VAL A 190 -22.19 3.03 6.88
CA VAL A 190 -21.86 3.57 5.56
C VAL A 190 -21.79 2.49 4.48
N LYS A 191 -22.08 2.88 3.24
CA LYS A 191 -21.60 2.19 2.04
C LYS A 191 -20.50 3.03 1.42
N TYR A 192 -19.46 2.41 0.89
CA TYR A 192 -18.37 3.16 0.30
C TYR A 192 -17.60 2.39 -0.75
N THR A 193 -16.90 3.15 -1.59
CA THR A 193 -15.82 2.65 -2.45
C THR A 193 -14.62 3.58 -2.32
N GLY A 194 -13.48 3.01 -1.91
CA GLY A 194 -12.19 3.65 -1.80
C GLY A 194 -11.28 3.28 -2.97
N LYS A 195 -10.69 4.30 -3.60
CA LYS A 195 -9.75 4.16 -4.73
C LYS A 195 -8.57 5.09 -4.59
N LEU A 196 -7.44 4.67 -5.15
CA LEU A 196 -6.27 5.54 -5.27
C LEU A 196 -6.61 6.68 -6.24
N LEU A 197 -6.30 7.91 -5.84
CA LEU A 197 -6.62 9.08 -6.66
C LEU A 197 -5.74 9.19 -7.91
N SER A 198 -4.55 8.57 -7.89
CA SER A 198 -3.56 8.61 -8.99
C SER A 198 -3.99 7.82 -10.23
N ASP A 199 -4.59 6.64 -10.05
CA ASP A 199 -4.89 5.71 -11.13
C ASP A 199 -6.33 5.16 -11.09
N GLY A 200 -7.11 5.49 -10.06
CA GLY A 200 -8.48 5.02 -9.87
C GLY A 200 -8.59 3.56 -9.39
N LYS A 201 -7.48 2.92 -9.03
CA LYS A 201 -7.48 1.53 -8.54
C LYS A 201 -8.26 1.42 -7.25
N VAL A 202 -9.34 0.64 -7.27
CA VAL A 202 -10.17 0.34 -6.09
C VAL A 202 -9.39 -0.56 -5.14
N PHE A 203 -9.14 -0.09 -3.92
CA PHE A 203 -8.47 -0.86 -2.87
C PHE A 203 -9.47 -1.46 -1.86
N ASP A 204 -10.61 -0.79 -1.63
CA ASP A 204 -11.63 -1.25 -0.67
C ASP A 204 -13.02 -0.82 -1.14
N SER A 205 -14.04 -1.65 -0.89
CA SER A 205 -15.43 -1.36 -1.23
C SER A 205 -16.38 -2.29 -0.49
N THR A 206 -17.50 -1.76 0.00
CA THR A 206 -18.58 -2.56 0.60
C THR A 206 -19.20 -3.54 -0.40
N ASP A 207 -19.20 -3.21 -1.70
CA ASP A 207 -19.73 -4.12 -2.73
C ASP A 207 -18.90 -5.41 -2.83
N LYS A 208 -17.56 -5.28 -2.69
CA LYS A 208 -16.63 -6.41 -2.73
C LYS A 208 -16.56 -7.16 -1.40
N ASN A 209 -16.49 -6.43 -0.29
CA ASN A 209 -16.16 -7.00 1.02
C ASN A 209 -17.39 -7.36 1.86
N ASN A 210 -18.55 -6.73 1.59
CA ASN A 210 -19.77 -6.87 2.38
C ASN A 210 -21.01 -7.13 1.51
N LYS A 211 -20.84 -7.61 0.26
CA LYS A 211 -21.94 -7.91 -0.67
C LYS A 211 -22.90 -6.72 -0.87
N GLY A 212 -22.37 -5.50 -0.77
CA GLY A 212 -23.14 -4.26 -0.90
C GLY A 212 -23.91 -3.83 0.35
N GLU A 213 -23.78 -4.57 1.46
CA GLU A 213 -24.34 -4.19 2.75
C GLU A 213 -23.51 -3.07 3.41
N ALA A 214 -24.19 -2.19 4.14
CA ALA A 214 -23.55 -1.11 4.86
C ALA A 214 -22.86 -1.63 6.13
N VAL A 215 -21.68 -1.08 6.42
CA VAL A 215 -20.82 -1.47 7.55
C VAL A 215 -20.73 -0.35 8.57
N GLU A 216 -20.55 -0.72 9.85
CA GLU A 216 -20.42 0.24 10.95
C GLU A 216 -18.96 0.55 11.28
N PHE A 217 -18.64 1.83 11.47
CA PHE A 217 -17.32 2.29 11.93
C PHE A 217 -17.46 3.33 13.04
N PRO A 218 -16.68 3.24 14.12
CA PRO A 218 -16.53 4.35 15.06
C PRO A 218 -15.66 5.45 14.45
N LEU A 219 -16.15 6.69 14.41
CA LEU A 219 -15.47 7.80 13.72
C LEU A 219 -14.11 8.18 14.31
N ASN A 220 -13.82 7.79 15.54
CA ASN A 220 -12.53 8.02 16.19
C ASN A 220 -11.48 6.92 15.89
N ALA A 221 -11.82 5.88 15.14
CA ALA A 221 -10.90 4.79 14.79
C ALA A 221 -10.66 4.66 13.27
N VAL A 222 -11.07 5.66 12.49
CA VAL A 222 -10.84 5.74 11.04
C VAL A 222 -9.77 6.79 10.71
N ILE A 223 -9.34 6.84 9.45
CA ILE A 223 -8.37 7.85 9.00
C ILE A 223 -8.89 9.28 9.24
N PRO A 224 -8.00 10.27 9.51
CA PRO A 224 -8.43 11.63 9.86
C PRO A 224 -9.39 12.27 8.84
N GLY A 225 -9.19 12.02 7.55
CA GLY A 225 -10.06 12.54 6.49
C GLY A 225 -11.49 11.99 6.54
N TRP A 226 -11.66 10.75 7.01
CA TRP A 226 -13.00 10.18 7.27
C TRP A 226 -13.61 10.74 8.54
N SER A 227 -12.83 10.81 9.63
CA SER A 227 -13.29 11.39 10.91
C SER A 227 -13.82 12.80 10.68
N GLU A 228 -13.13 13.62 9.89
CA GLU A 228 -13.57 14.96 9.51
C GLU A 228 -14.72 14.95 8.50
N GLY A 229 -14.55 14.25 7.37
CA GLY A 229 -15.47 14.32 6.23
C GLY A 229 -16.88 13.82 6.56
N LEU A 230 -17.01 12.77 7.37
CA LEU A 230 -18.32 12.19 7.71
C LEU A 230 -19.13 13.09 8.64
N GLN A 231 -18.48 13.93 9.46
CA GLN A 231 -19.17 14.95 10.27
C GLN A 231 -19.75 16.09 9.42
N LEU A 232 -19.35 16.21 8.14
CA LEU A 232 -19.94 17.16 7.20
C LEU A 232 -21.24 16.65 6.58
N MET A 233 -21.45 15.33 6.57
CA MET A 233 -22.59 14.66 5.93
C MET A 233 -23.83 14.65 6.81
N SER A 234 -24.99 14.85 6.19
CA SER A 234 -26.28 14.52 6.79
C SER A 234 -26.68 13.09 6.43
N LYS A 235 -27.47 12.43 7.29
CA LYS A 235 -27.99 11.09 7.04
C LYS A 235 -28.64 10.97 5.65
N GLY A 236 -28.34 9.88 4.93
CA GLY A 236 -28.80 9.61 3.57
C GLY A 236 -28.04 10.34 2.46
N GLY A 237 -27.03 11.15 2.81
CA GLY A 237 -26.20 11.88 1.85
C GLY A 237 -25.15 10.99 1.18
N VAL A 238 -24.78 11.36 -0.05
CA VAL A 238 -23.70 10.72 -0.83
C VAL A 238 -22.66 11.76 -1.19
N TYR A 239 -21.44 11.57 -0.71
CA TYR A 239 -20.35 12.53 -0.83
C TYR A 239 -19.15 11.86 -1.46
N LYS A 240 -18.37 12.63 -2.23
CA LYS A 240 -17.02 12.25 -2.65
C LYS A 240 -16.02 12.99 -1.80
N PHE A 241 -15.03 12.27 -1.28
CA PHE A 241 -13.92 12.82 -0.51
C PHE A 241 -12.62 12.57 -1.26
N TYR A 242 -11.83 13.62 -1.45
CA TYR A 242 -10.47 13.59 -1.97
C TYR A 242 -9.54 13.91 -0.81
N ILE A 243 -8.87 12.88 -0.31
CA ILE A 243 -8.15 12.89 0.95
C ILE A 243 -6.65 12.96 0.65
N PRO A 244 -5.96 14.04 1.05
CA PRO A 244 -4.51 14.10 0.94
C PRO A 244 -3.86 13.06 1.85
N ALA A 245 -2.61 12.71 1.55
CA ALA A 245 -1.89 11.62 2.23
C ALA A 245 -1.84 11.79 3.76
N GLU A 246 -1.65 13.02 4.22
CA GLU A 246 -1.55 13.42 5.63
C GLU A 246 -2.86 13.18 6.40
N LEU A 247 -4.00 13.14 5.71
CA LEU A 247 -5.32 12.80 6.26
C LEU A 247 -5.73 11.35 5.96
N GLY A 248 -4.86 10.58 5.31
CA GLY A 248 -5.03 9.18 4.95
C GLY A 248 -4.07 8.28 5.75
N TYR A 249 -3.23 7.53 5.02
CA TYR A 249 -2.28 6.57 5.61
C TYR A 249 -0.83 7.08 5.70
N GLY A 250 -0.55 8.32 5.26
CA GLY A 250 0.74 8.97 5.42
C GLY A 250 1.92 8.24 4.77
N GLU A 251 3.12 8.49 5.31
CA GLU A 251 4.40 8.04 4.73
C GLU A 251 4.59 6.53 4.73
N ASN A 252 3.84 5.78 5.56
CA ASN A 252 3.97 4.33 5.64
C ASN A 252 2.99 3.59 4.73
N GLY A 253 1.94 4.27 4.23
CA GLY A 253 0.87 3.61 3.51
C GLY A 253 0.01 2.70 4.41
N ALA A 254 -0.92 1.96 3.78
CA ALA A 254 -1.78 1.05 4.51
C ALA A 254 -1.12 -0.31 4.75
N PRO A 255 -1.40 -0.97 5.89
CA PRO A 255 -1.01 -2.35 6.12
C PRO A 255 -1.48 -3.25 4.96
N GLY A 256 -0.60 -4.13 4.47
CA GLY A 256 -0.90 -5.05 3.36
C GLY A 256 -0.57 -4.52 1.96
N GLY A 257 -0.07 -3.27 1.82
CA GLY A 257 0.57 -2.78 0.60
C GLY A 257 -0.38 -2.33 -0.52
N GLN A 258 -1.69 -2.38 -0.30
CA GLN A 258 -2.67 -1.91 -1.30
C GLN A 258 -2.65 -0.39 -1.48
N ILE A 259 -2.22 0.34 -0.45
CA ILE A 259 -2.00 1.79 -0.47
C ILE A 259 -0.54 2.02 -0.09
N GLY A 260 0.21 2.55 -1.04
CA GLY A 260 1.62 2.90 -0.86
C GLY A 260 1.84 4.17 -0.06
N PRO A 261 3.10 4.51 0.18
CA PRO A 261 3.47 5.67 0.97
C PRO A 261 2.98 6.95 0.32
N ASN A 262 2.41 7.85 1.11
CA ASN A 262 1.93 9.17 0.72
C ASN A 262 0.94 9.22 -0.46
N GLN A 263 0.13 8.17 -0.68
CA GLN A 263 -0.89 8.20 -1.74
C GLN A 263 -2.14 8.97 -1.32
N ALA A 264 -2.67 9.82 -2.21
CA ALA A 264 -3.98 10.44 -2.06
C ALA A 264 -5.10 9.44 -2.36
N LEU A 265 -6.22 9.60 -1.64
CA LEU A 265 -7.35 8.69 -1.72
C LEU A 265 -8.58 9.43 -2.26
N GLU A 266 -9.41 8.72 -3.01
CA GLU A 266 -10.77 9.14 -3.32
C GLU A 266 -11.74 8.13 -2.72
N PHE A 267 -12.71 8.63 -1.96
CA PHE A 267 -13.82 7.84 -1.46
C PHE A 267 -15.13 8.38 -1.99
N GLU A 268 -16.00 7.50 -2.46
CA GLU A 268 -17.43 7.78 -2.59
C GLU A 268 -18.14 7.10 -1.43
N VAL A 269 -18.87 7.86 -0.61
CA VAL A 269 -19.48 7.38 0.62
C VAL A 269 -20.95 7.76 0.68
N GLU A 270 -21.80 6.78 0.97
CA GLU A 270 -23.18 6.96 1.39
C GLU A 270 -23.28 6.80 2.91
N LEU A 271 -23.74 7.85 3.61
CA LEU A 271 -24.03 7.77 5.03
C LEU A 271 -25.45 7.21 5.22
N VAL A 272 -25.57 5.92 5.51
CA VAL A 272 -26.86 5.24 5.65
C VAL A 272 -27.52 5.59 6.99
N ASP A 273 -26.75 5.51 8.08
CA ASP A 273 -27.22 5.84 9.42
C ASP A 273 -26.05 6.19 10.35
N PHE A 274 -26.33 6.62 11.56
CA PHE A 274 -25.33 6.69 12.63
C PHE A 274 -26.00 6.60 14.02
N LYS A 275 -25.22 6.12 14.99
CA LYS A 275 -25.53 6.18 16.42
C LYS A 275 -24.71 7.32 17.00
N GLU A 276 -25.33 8.20 17.78
CA GLU A 276 -24.59 9.16 18.57
C GLU A 276 -23.73 8.40 19.58
N GLY A 277 -22.42 8.62 19.55
CA GLY A 277 -21.57 8.21 20.66
C GLY A 277 -21.86 9.14 21.83
N GLU A 278 -21.82 8.62 23.05
CA GLU A 278 -21.78 9.49 24.23
C GLU A 278 -20.68 10.53 24.00
N ALA A 279 -21.07 11.82 24.04
CA ALA A 279 -20.07 12.86 24.21
C ALA A 279 -19.25 12.47 25.43
N ALA A 280 -17.92 12.47 25.32
CA ALA A 280 -17.10 12.39 26.51
C ALA A 280 -17.70 13.41 27.49
N PRO A 281 -18.07 13.02 28.72
CA PRO A 281 -18.65 13.96 29.66
C PRO A 281 -17.72 15.17 29.67
N ALA A 282 -18.28 16.37 29.48
CA ALA A 282 -17.54 17.61 29.63
C ALA A 282 -16.64 17.45 30.85
N PRO A 283 -15.31 17.74 30.76
CA PRO A 283 -14.36 17.36 31.78
C PRO A 283 -14.99 17.67 33.13
N SER A 284 -15.38 16.61 33.85
CA SER A 284 -15.87 16.77 35.19
C SER A 284 -14.77 17.56 35.87
N GLN A 285 -15.13 18.63 36.58
CA GLN A 285 -14.19 19.30 37.47
C GLN A 285 -13.81 18.28 38.55
N GLY A 286 -12.92 17.35 38.19
CA GLY A 286 -12.32 16.34 39.03
C GLY A 286 -11.22 16.98 39.85
N GLY A 287 -11.56 18.07 40.54
CA GLY A 287 -10.86 18.41 41.77
C GLY A 287 -11.34 17.45 42.85
N LEU A 288 -10.41 16.97 43.67
CA LEU A 288 -10.74 16.33 44.94
C LEU A 288 -11.72 17.26 45.69
N SER A 289 -12.81 16.73 46.24
CA SER A 289 -13.67 17.52 47.12
C SER A 289 -12.85 18.05 48.30
N GLU A 290 -13.27 19.15 48.93
CA GLU A 290 -12.56 19.68 50.12
C GLU A 290 -12.37 18.62 51.21
N GLU A 291 -13.30 17.68 51.30
CA GLU A 291 -13.26 16.56 52.24
C GLU A 291 -12.18 15.55 51.86
N GLN A 292 -12.03 15.25 50.57
CA GLN A 292 -10.96 14.39 50.04
C GLN A 292 -9.58 15.05 50.17
N LEU A 293 -9.49 16.38 50.00
CA LEU A 293 -8.25 17.13 50.24
C LEU A 293 -7.86 17.12 51.72
N LYS A 294 -8.81 17.30 52.63
CA LYS A 294 -8.56 17.22 54.09
C LYS A 294 -8.11 15.83 54.51
N GLU A 295 -8.72 14.78 53.97
CA GLU A 295 -8.32 13.40 54.30
C GLU A 295 -6.92 13.08 53.74
N LEU A 296 -6.61 13.52 52.52
CA LEU A 296 -5.29 13.35 51.93
C LEU A 296 -4.21 14.10 52.72
N GLN A 297 -4.50 15.33 53.16
CA GLN A 297 -3.59 16.13 53.96
C GLN A 297 -3.33 15.51 55.35
N LYS A 298 -4.37 14.96 55.98
CA LYS A 298 -4.26 14.21 57.25
C LYS A 298 -3.41 12.94 57.09
N GLN A 299 -3.50 12.25 55.96
CA GLN A 299 -2.66 11.08 55.67
C GLN A 299 -1.19 11.46 55.48
N PHE A 300 -0.89 12.57 54.81
CA PHE A 300 0.48 13.07 54.68
C PHE A 300 1.08 13.51 56.03
N GLU A 301 0.31 14.17 56.88
CA GLU A 301 0.76 14.58 58.22
C GLU A 301 1.02 13.38 59.14
N ALA A 302 0.19 12.34 59.08
CA ALA A 302 0.40 11.11 59.83
C ALA A 302 1.67 10.36 59.39
N GLN A 303 1.98 10.34 58.09
CA GLN A 303 3.21 9.73 57.57
C GLN A 303 4.47 10.52 57.94
N ALA A 304 4.39 11.86 58.00
CA ALA A 304 5.50 12.70 58.44
C ALA A 304 5.85 12.54 59.93
N GLN A 305 4.90 12.11 60.75
CA GLN A 305 5.11 11.86 62.19
C GLN A 305 5.64 10.46 62.51
N GLN A 306 5.44 9.48 61.63
CA GLN A 306 5.97 8.11 61.80
C GLN A 306 7.43 7.95 61.32
N GLY A 307 8.01 8.99 60.72
CA GLY A 307 9.39 9.02 60.23
C GLY A 307 10.39 9.74 61.15
N LYS A 308 10.09 9.91 62.45
CA LYS A 308 11.02 10.43 63.46
C LYS A 308 11.23 9.46 64.60
#